data_AF-A0A9D2UEW1-F1
#
_entry.id   AF-A0A9D2UEW1-F1
#
_cell.length_a   1.000
_cell.length_b   1.000
_cell.length_c   1.000
_cell.angle_alpha   90.00
_cell.angle_beta   90.00
_cell.angle_gamma   90.00
#
_symmetry.space_group_name_H-M   'P 1'
#
loop_
_entity.id
_entity.type
_entity.pdbx_description
1 polymer ?
#
loop_
_entity_poly.entity_id
_entity_poly.type
_entity_poly.pdbx_seq_one_letter_code
_entity_poly.pdbx_strand_id
1 'polypeptide(L)'
;MTVSPEHLHRALPRPVANSLNVVFRWLLIGSAAVFALATSVAIALPHPASIQFASLINWAAGLSFLAGAATLLGVGLTEIFRDSPATETKTSTLRGKPTPGVRLPLTFCVLGLLLAIYYGLHAFWWNPLAVAPGYTLTEVYDQLAEAGEFSLPVVIVWGFFVTLLLAALPNVHEWLRGMASYSTKRALGFCSLSVAIACFLLYLGWGWHMGMGLADTFITTGGDHSPTAVPFGVATLILGALGIYGLFVPARTR
;
A
#
# COMPACT_ATOMS: atom_id res chain seq x y z
N MET A 1 -34.90 55.76 9.38
CA MET A 1 -34.37 54.95 8.26
C MET A 1 -33.18 54.16 8.76
N THR A 2 -33.41 52.90 9.12
CA THR A 2 -32.40 51.98 9.67
C THR A 2 -31.94 51.05 8.54
N VAL A 3 -30.66 51.14 8.18
CA VAL A 3 -30.04 50.33 7.13
C VAL A 3 -29.68 48.96 7.71
N SER A 4 -30.18 47.89 7.08
CA SER A 4 -29.97 46.50 7.48
C SER A 4 -28.55 46.01 7.12
N PRO A 5 -27.82 45.33 8.04
CA PRO A 5 -26.43 44.91 7.84
C PRO A 5 -26.29 43.50 7.24
N GLU A 6 -26.99 43.20 6.13
CA GLU A 6 -27.07 41.82 5.60
C GLU A 6 -26.14 41.48 4.41
N HIS A 7 -25.20 42.33 3.98
CA HIS A 7 -24.58 42.16 2.65
C HIS A 7 -23.05 41.91 2.59
N LEU A 8 -22.41 41.39 3.64
CA LEU A 8 -20.94 41.25 3.67
C LEU A 8 -20.38 39.86 3.99
N HIS A 9 -21.04 38.80 3.51
CA HIS A 9 -20.40 37.48 3.39
C HIS A 9 -20.40 36.98 1.94
N ARG A 10 -19.63 37.66 1.08
CA ARG A 10 -19.15 37.05 -0.17
C ARG A 10 -18.15 35.96 0.20
N ALA A 11 -18.64 34.73 0.30
CA ALA A 11 -17.81 33.54 0.36
C ALA A 11 -16.87 33.53 -0.85
N LEU A 12 -15.56 33.38 -0.60
CA LEU A 12 -14.57 33.19 -1.65
C LEU A 12 -14.99 32.02 -2.55
N PRO A 13 -14.82 32.15 -3.88
CA PRO A 13 -15.23 31.11 -4.81
C PRO A 13 -14.44 29.82 -4.51
N ARG A 14 -15.13 28.68 -4.60
CA ARG A 14 -14.65 27.32 -4.29
C ARG A 14 -13.87 26.57 -5.42
N PRO A 15 -13.33 27.14 -6.52
CA PRO A 15 -12.81 26.32 -7.61
C PRO A 15 -11.40 25.76 -7.39
N VAL A 16 -10.61 26.28 -6.43
CA VAL A 16 -9.18 25.90 -6.29
C VAL A 16 -8.97 24.53 -5.64
N ALA A 17 -9.87 24.10 -4.75
CA ALA A 17 -9.74 22.81 -4.06
C ALA A 17 -10.07 21.60 -4.96
N ASN A 18 -10.95 21.79 -5.95
CA ASN A 18 -11.30 20.72 -6.89
C ASN A 18 -10.23 20.51 -7.97
N SER A 19 -9.53 21.57 -8.40
CA SER A 19 -8.48 21.45 -9.42
C SER A 19 -7.24 20.71 -8.89
N LEU A 20 -6.84 20.94 -7.63
CA LEU A 20 -5.69 20.27 -7.02
C LEU A 20 -5.89 18.74 -6.89
N ASN A 21 -7.10 18.31 -6.51
CA ASN A 21 -7.45 16.89 -6.41
C ASN A 21 -7.45 16.17 -7.77
N VAL A 22 -7.80 16.88 -8.84
CA VAL A 22 -7.80 16.33 -10.21
C VAL A 22 -6.37 16.20 -10.72
N VAL A 23 -5.54 17.25 -10.58
CA VAL A 23 -4.13 17.23 -10.98
C VAL A 23 -3.36 16.11 -10.27
N PHE A 24 -3.61 15.93 -8.97
CA PHE A 24 -2.96 14.89 -8.18
C PHE A 24 -3.36 13.47 -8.60
N ARG A 25 -4.64 13.23 -8.89
CA ARG A 25 -5.12 11.96 -9.43
C ARG A 25 -4.48 11.62 -10.78
N TRP A 26 -4.33 12.61 -11.66
CA TRP A 26 -3.69 12.43 -12.96
C TRP A 26 -2.18 12.23 -12.86
N LEU A 27 -1.51 12.88 -11.90
CA LEU A 27 -0.10 12.62 -11.62
C LEU A 27 0.13 11.18 -11.14
N LEU A 28 -0.73 10.67 -10.26
CA LEU A 28 -0.62 9.31 -9.72
C LEU A 28 -0.87 8.24 -10.80
N ILE A 29 -1.91 8.45 -11.63
CA ILE A 29 -2.20 7.58 -12.79
C ILE A 29 -1.08 7.67 -13.83
N GLY A 30 -0.58 8.88 -14.10
CA GLY A 30 0.51 9.12 -15.04
C GLY A 30 1.82 8.45 -14.62
N SER A 31 2.18 8.54 -13.34
CA SER A 31 3.37 7.87 -12.79
C SER A 31 3.25 6.35 -12.86
N ALA A 32 2.06 5.80 -12.60
CA ALA A 32 1.82 4.36 -12.70
C ALA A 32 1.89 3.87 -14.15
N ALA A 33 1.35 4.65 -15.10
CA ALA A 33 1.38 4.30 -16.53
C ALA A 33 2.79 4.35 -17.14
N VAL A 34 3.56 5.40 -16.84
CA VAL A 34 4.95 5.53 -17.32
C VAL A 34 5.83 4.41 -16.77
N PHE A 35 5.63 4.02 -15.51
CA PHE A 35 6.38 2.93 -14.90
C PHE A 35 5.99 1.55 -15.44
N ALA A 36 4.69 1.30 -15.64
CA ALA A 36 4.21 0.08 -16.28
C ALA A 36 4.80 -0.07 -17.69
N LEU A 37 4.84 1.02 -18.47
CA LEU A 37 5.46 1.05 -19.78
C LEU A 37 6.97 0.76 -19.72
N ALA A 38 7.70 1.40 -18.81
CA ALA A 38 9.13 1.17 -18.63
C ALA A 38 9.44 -0.29 -18.25
N THR A 39 8.62 -0.88 -17.37
CA THR A 39 8.74 -2.28 -16.93
C THR A 39 8.43 -3.24 -18.06
N SER A 40 7.37 -3.00 -18.83
CA SER A 40 7.02 -3.83 -19.99
C SER A 40 8.09 -3.78 -21.09
N VAL A 41 8.71 -2.62 -21.31
CA VAL A 41 9.83 -2.48 -22.27
C VAL A 41 11.08 -3.22 -21.78
N ALA A 42 11.35 -3.20 -20.48
CA ALA A 42 12.51 -3.90 -19.89
C ALA A 42 12.40 -5.43 -20.00
N ILE A 43 11.20 -5.99 -19.89
CA ILE A 43 10.95 -7.44 -20.01
C ILE A 43 11.10 -7.93 -21.46
N ALA A 44 10.91 -7.05 -22.45
CA ALA A 44 10.88 -7.43 -23.86
C ALA A 44 12.24 -7.38 -24.58
N LEU A 45 13.34 -6.96 -23.92
CA LEU A 45 14.63 -6.73 -24.58
C LEU A 45 15.70 -7.81 -24.25
N PRO A 46 16.50 -8.26 -25.25
CA PRO A 46 17.53 -9.27 -25.05
C PRO A 46 18.80 -8.76 -24.33
N HIS A 47 19.53 -9.72 -23.75
CA HIS A 47 20.35 -9.68 -22.53
C HIS A 47 21.69 -8.86 -22.48
N PRO A 48 22.34 -8.33 -23.54
CA PRO A 48 23.65 -7.68 -23.34
C PRO A 48 23.62 -6.17 -23.02
N ALA A 49 22.48 -5.47 -23.14
CA ALA A 49 22.36 -4.05 -22.76
C ALA A 49 22.01 -3.84 -21.26
N SER A 50 21.92 -4.92 -20.49
CA SER A 50 21.22 -4.99 -19.20
C SER A 50 21.89 -4.25 -18.03
N ILE A 51 23.20 -4.02 -18.04
CA ILE A 51 23.88 -3.44 -16.87
C ILE A 51 23.67 -1.91 -16.77
N GLN A 52 23.82 -1.19 -17.88
CA GLN A 52 23.55 0.26 -17.90
C GLN A 52 22.04 0.53 -17.76
N PHE A 53 21.19 -0.34 -18.32
CA PHE A 53 19.74 -0.23 -18.18
C PHE A 53 19.24 -0.62 -16.78
N ALA A 54 19.84 -1.62 -16.11
CA ALA A 54 19.53 -1.96 -14.73
C ALA A 54 19.86 -0.81 -13.77
N SER A 55 20.93 -0.05 -14.04
CA SER A 55 21.22 1.16 -13.27
C SER A 55 20.12 2.22 -13.46
N LEU A 56 19.63 2.39 -14.70
CA LEU A 56 18.58 3.35 -15.04
C LEU A 56 17.22 2.94 -14.44
N ILE A 57 16.94 1.63 -14.38
CA ILE A 57 15.78 1.04 -13.71
C ILE A 57 15.88 1.17 -12.19
N ASN A 58 17.05 0.98 -11.59
CA ASN A 58 17.28 1.22 -10.16
C ASN A 58 17.10 2.70 -9.80
N TRP A 59 17.56 3.62 -10.66
CA TRP A 59 17.27 5.05 -10.51
C TRP A 59 15.79 5.37 -10.69
N ALA A 60 15.12 4.78 -11.68
CA ALA A 60 13.68 4.95 -11.86
C ALA A 60 12.87 4.40 -10.67
N ALA A 61 13.22 3.24 -10.14
CA ALA A 61 12.59 2.63 -8.97
C ALA A 61 12.85 3.45 -7.69
N GLY A 62 14.09 3.93 -7.49
CA GLY A 62 14.43 4.85 -6.41
C GLY A 62 13.65 6.16 -6.50
N LEU A 63 13.55 6.75 -7.70
CA LEU A 63 12.78 7.97 -7.93
C LEU A 63 11.27 7.73 -7.79
N SER A 64 10.74 6.57 -8.18
CA SER A 64 9.34 6.19 -7.98
C SER A 64 9.03 5.94 -6.50
N PHE A 65 9.94 5.32 -5.74
CA PHE A 65 9.82 5.17 -4.30
C PHE A 65 9.87 6.51 -3.59
N LEU A 66 10.82 7.38 -3.96
CA LEU A 66 10.92 8.75 -3.44
C LEU A 66 9.71 9.59 -3.83
N ALA A 67 9.17 9.43 -5.05
CA ALA A 67 7.95 10.08 -5.47
C ALA A 67 6.74 9.57 -4.68
N GLY A 68 6.60 8.26 -4.48
CA GLY A 68 5.53 7.68 -3.66
C GLY A 68 5.61 8.11 -2.19
N ALA A 69 6.82 8.11 -1.62
CA ALA A 69 7.09 8.61 -0.27
C ALA A 69 6.85 10.11 -0.16
N ALA A 70 7.27 10.92 -1.15
CA ALA A 70 7.00 12.36 -1.21
C ALA A 70 5.52 12.67 -1.43
N THR A 71 4.79 11.78 -2.12
CA THR A 71 3.35 11.86 -2.31
C THR A 71 2.62 11.55 -1.00
N LEU A 72 3.06 10.53 -0.27
CA LEU A 72 2.56 10.19 1.07
C LEU A 72 2.90 11.26 2.11
N LEU A 73 4.11 11.81 2.08
CA LEU A 73 4.52 12.97 2.89
C LEU A 73 3.75 14.21 2.49
N GLY A 74 3.52 14.45 1.20
CA GLY A 74 2.75 15.57 0.68
C GLY A 74 1.30 15.52 1.15
N VAL A 75 0.65 14.36 1.05
CA VAL A 75 -0.71 14.13 1.56
C VAL A 75 -0.75 14.21 3.08
N GLY A 76 0.25 13.64 3.77
CA GLY A 76 0.37 13.72 5.22
C GLY A 76 0.54 15.16 5.70
N LEU A 77 1.41 15.95 5.06
CA LEU A 77 1.68 17.34 5.39
C LEU A 77 0.49 18.23 5.02
N THR A 78 -0.13 18.06 3.85
CA THR A 78 -1.31 18.86 3.48
C THR A 78 -2.48 18.59 4.42
N GLU A 79 -2.65 17.38 4.94
CA GLU A 79 -3.70 17.06 5.91
C GLU A 79 -3.33 17.42 7.37
N ILE A 80 -2.03 17.47 7.73
CA ILE A 80 -1.57 18.01 9.03
C ILE A 80 -1.73 19.53 9.09
N PHE A 81 -1.44 20.23 7.98
CA PHE A 81 -1.60 21.70 7.88
C PHE A 81 -2.99 22.14 7.43
N ARG A 82 -3.85 21.19 7.04
CA ARG A 82 -5.29 21.42 6.94
C ARG A 82 -5.88 21.32 8.34
N ASP A 83 -5.52 22.29 9.16
CA ASP A 83 -6.25 22.56 10.39
C ASP A 83 -7.75 22.64 10.06
N SER A 84 -8.52 21.74 10.66
CA SER A 84 -9.92 21.99 10.96
C SER A 84 -9.97 23.28 11.77
N PRO A 85 -10.52 24.36 11.21
CA PRO A 85 -11.85 24.78 11.65
C PRO A 85 -12.73 25.35 10.51
N ALA A 86 -14.04 25.36 10.74
CA ALA A 86 -15.05 26.08 9.95
C ALA A 86 -15.60 25.43 8.67
N THR A 87 -16.23 24.25 8.79
CA THR A 87 -17.54 24.03 8.15
C THR A 87 -18.47 23.22 9.07
N GLU A 88 -18.44 23.50 10.37
CA GLU A 88 -19.46 23.07 11.32
C GLU A 88 -20.58 24.14 11.38
N THR A 89 -21.12 24.51 10.22
CA THR A 89 -22.28 25.41 10.11
C THR A 89 -23.06 25.11 8.83
N LYS A 90 -23.59 23.89 8.75
CA LYS A 90 -24.83 23.63 8.01
C LYS A 90 -25.68 22.62 8.77
N THR A 91 -26.54 23.15 9.63
CA THR A 91 -27.96 22.80 9.72
C THR A 91 -28.35 21.50 9.01
N SER A 92 -28.19 20.36 9.69
CA SER A 92 -29.10 19.23 9.50
C SER A 92 -29.19 18.41 10.80
N THR A 93 -30.41 18.32 11.29
CA THR A 93 -30.90 17.65 12.50
C THR A 93 -30.88 16.12 12.41
N LEU A 94 -29.94 15.52 11.67
CA LEU A 94 -29.76 14.07 11.63
C LEU A 94 -28.40 13.72 12.22
N ARG A 95 -28.42 13.36 13.50
CA ARG A 95 -27.31 12.86 14.33
C ARG A 95 -26.74 11.54 13.76
N GLY A 96 -26.14 11.59 12.58
CA GLY A 96 -25.39 10.48 11.99
C GLY A 96 -24.05 10.36 12.70
N LYS A 97 -23.71 9.17 13.20
CA LYS A 97 -22.39 8.90 13.78
C LYS A 97 -21.29 9.33 12.79
N PRO A 98 -20.25 10.06 13.23
CA PRO A 98 -19.16 10.45 12.36
C PRO A 98 -18.48 9.19 11.81
N THR A 99 -18.36 9.12 10.48
CA THR A 99 -17.46 8.15 9.85
C THR A 99 -16.02 8.51 10.21
N PRO A 100 -15.15 7.51 10.46
CA PRO A 100 -13.75 7.78 10.75
C PRO A 100 -13.13 8.53 9.56
N GLY A 101 -12.41 9.61 9.84
CA GLY A 101 -11.69 10.38 8.82
C GLY A 101 -10.41 9.68 8.35
N VAL A 102 -9.59 10.41 7.58
CA VAL A 102 -8.36 9.93 6.92
C VAL A 102 -7.33 9.30 7.87
N ARG A 103 -7.41 9.58 9.18
CA ARG A 103 -6.58 8.93 10.21
C ARG A 103 -6.69 7.40 10.18
N LEU A 104 -7.89 6.87 9.92
CA LEU A 104 -8.10 5.42 9.91
C LEU A 104 -7.30 4.71 8.80
N PRO A 105 -7.48 5.04 7.50
CA PRO A 105 -6.71 4.39 6.46
C PRO A 105 -5.21 4.63 6.61
N LEU A 106 -4.77 5.79 7.12
CA LEU A 106 -3.34 6.03 7.40
C LEU A 106 -2.78 5.07 8.45
N THR A 107 -3.50 4.81 9.55
CA THR A 107 -3.09 3.81 10.55
C THR A 107 -2.93 2.42 9.91
N PHE A 108 -3.85 2.04 9.03
CA PHE A 108 -3.77 0.77 8.31
C PHE A 108 -2.65 0.75 7.27
N CYS A 109 -2.32 1.88 6.63
CA CYS A 109 -1.16 1.99 5.74
C CYS A 109 0.13 1.74 6.54
N VAL A 110 0.29 2.39 7.69
CA VAL A 110 1.45 2.19 8.57
C VAL A 110 1.53 0.74 9.02
N LEU A 111 0.41 0.16 9.47
CA LEU A 111 0.36 -1.25 9.84
C LEU A 111 0.76 -2.17 8.68
N GLY A 112 0.24 -1.93 7.48
CA GLY A 112 0.58 -2.70 6.28
C GLY A 112 2.05 -2.58 5.89
N LEU A 113 2.65 -1.41 6.01
CA LEU A 113 4.08 -1.20 5.77
C LEU A 113 4.94 -1.94 6.81
N LEU A 114 4.55 -1.90 8.10
CA LEU A 114 5.25 -2.64 9.14
C LEU A 114 5.19 -4.15 8.91
N LEU A 115 4.02 -4.67 8.52
CA LEU A 115 3.85 -6.07 8.16
C LEU A 115 4.64 -6.44 6.90
N ALA A 116 4.72 -5.55 5.91
CA ALA A 116 5.53 -5.76 4.71
C ALA A 116 7.03 -5.84 5.04
N ILE A 117 7.53 -4.95 5.89
CA ILE A 117 8.92 -4.98 6.36
C ILE A 117 9.20 -6.26 7.13
N TYR A 118 8.32 -6.61 8.08
CA TYR A 118 8.44 -7.85 8.85
C TYR A 118 8.47 -9.07 7.94
N TYR A 119 7.60 -9.12 6.94
CA TYR A 119 7.55 -10.24 6.00
C TYR A 119 8.76 -10.27 5.06
N GLY A 120 9.29 -9.10 4.66
CA GLY A 120 10.54 -9.01 3.92
C GLY A 120 11.72 -9.59 4.71
N LEU A 121 11.83 -9.27 6.01
CA LEU A 121 12.81 -9.88 6.90
C LEU A 121 12.60 -11.39 7.03
N HIS A 122 11.35 -11.83 7.13
CA HIS A 122 11.03 -13.25 7.14
C HIS A 122 11.50 -13.95 5.86
N ALA A 123 11.04 -13.49 4.69
CA ALA A 123 11.30 -14.11 3.41
C ALA A 123 12.79 -14.07 3.02
N PHE A 124 13.48 -12.94 3.22
CA PHE A 124 14.83 -12.71 2.70
C PHE A 124 15.94 -12.83 3.75
N TRP A 125 15.61 -13.04 5.02
CA TRP A 125 16.63 -13.16 6.06
C TRP A 125 16.42 -14.37 6.96
N TRP A 126 15.29 -14.42 7.67
CA TRP A 126 15.09 -15.46 8.69
C TRP A 126 14.77 -16.82 8.09
N ASN A 127 14.01 -16.88 7.00
CA ASN A 127 13.68 -18.13 6.34
C ASN A 127 14.88 -18.77 5.62
N PRO A 128 15.69 -18.04 4.82
CA PRO A 128 16.87 -18.60 4.17
C PRO A 128 17.87 -19.20 5.17
N LEU A 129 18.14 -18.51 6.28
CA LEU A 129 19.02 -19.02 7.34
C LEU A 129 18.46 -20.24 8.08
N ALA A 130 17.13 -20.38 8.12
CA ALA A 130 16.48 -21.55 8.71
C ALA A 130 16.52 -22.77 7.77
N VAL A 131 16.44 -22.55 6.45
CA VAL A 131 16.53 -23.61 5.43
C VAL A 131 17.92 -24.23 5.37
N ALA A 132 18.96 -23.39 5.41
CA ALA A 132 20.35 -23.80 5.26
C ALA A 132 21.16 -23.54 6.54
N PRO A 133 20.91 -24.27 7.64
CA PRO A 133 21.62 -24.06 8.89
C PRO A 133 23.12 -24.34 8.72
N GLY A 134 23.96 -23.41 9.20
CA GLY A 134 25.42 -23.48 9.07
C GLY A 134 26.00 -22.66 7.92
N TYR A 135 25.17 -22.18 7.00
CA TYR A 135 25.57 -21.20 5.99
C TYR A 135 25.38 -19.78 6.51
N THR A 136 26.23 -18.87 6.06
CA THR A 136 26.02 -17.44 6.15
C THR A 136 24.99 -16.99 5.11
N LEU A 137 24.33 -15.85 5.34
CA LEU A 137 23.31 -15.34 4.41
C LEU A 137 23.90 -15.09 3.01
N THR A 138 25.15 -14.64 2.91
CA THR A 138 25.84 -14.43 1.65
C THR A 138 26.03 -15.73 0.88
N GLU A 139 26.51 -16.79 1.53
CA GLU A 139 26.68 -18.10 0.88
C GLU A 139 25.36 -18.70 0.39
N VAL A 140 24.25 -18.43 1.10
CA VAL A 140 22.91 -18.83 0.65
C VAL A 140 22.53 -18.11 -0.65
N TYR A 141 22.76 -16.80 -0.73
CA TYR A 141 22.46 -16.02 -1.93
C TYR A 141 23.40 -16.33 -3.09
N ASP A 142 24.67 -16.66 -2.82
CA ASP A 142 25.62 -17.10 -3.85
C ASP A 142 25.13 -18.41 -4.48
N GLN A 143 24.70 -19.39 -3.68
CA GLN A 143 24.14 -20.65 -4.20
C GLN A 143 22.84 -20.44 -4.99
N LEU A 144 21.95 -19.56 -4.53
CA LEU A 144 20.73 -19.21 -5.27
C LEU A 144 21.05 -18.54 -6.62
N ALA A 145 22.10 -17.71 -6.66
CA ALA A 145 22.54 -17.06 -7.88
C ALA A 145 23.19 -18.06 -8.84
N GLU A 146 24.00 -18.99 -8.34
CA GLU A 146 24.59 -20.08 -9.12
C GLU A 146 23.53 -21.02 -9.70
N ALA A 147 22.46 -21.28 -8.95
CA ALA A 147 21.31 -22.08 -9.40
C ALA A 147 20.37 -21.30 -10.35
N GLY A 148 20.48 -19.97 -10.41
CA GLY A 148 19.58 -19.13 -11.20
C GLY A 148 18.17 -18.98 -10.60
N GLU A 149 18.00 -19.28 -9.31
CA GLU A 149 16.71 -19.40 -8.62
C GLU A 149 16.27 -18.10 -7.91
N PHE A 150 17.09 -17.04 -7.96
CA PHE A 150 16.74 -15.74 -7.40
C PHE A 150 16.54 -14.66 -8.47
N SER A 151 15.37 -14.01 -8.44
CA SER A 151 15.01 -12.92 -9.34
C SER A 151 14.69 -11.65 -8.55
N LEU A 152 15.66 -10.73 -8.50
CA LEU A 152 15.44 -9.40 -7.94
C LEU A 152 14.29 -8.63 -8.61
N PRO A 153 14.08 -8.71 -9.95
CA PRO A 153 12.92 -8.10 -10.59
C PRO A 153 11.57 -8.54 -10.00
N VAL A 154 11.41 -9.83 -9.67
CA VAL A 154 10.16 -10.34 -9.06
C VAL A 154 9.93 -9.66 -7.70
N VAL A 155 10.96 -9.58 -6.87
CA VAL A 155 10.89 -8.91 -5.55
C VAL A 155 10.46 -7.46 -5.68
N ILE A 156 11.07 -6.71 -6.62
CA ILE A 156 10.77 -5.29 -6.87
C ILE A 156 9.33 -5.11 -7.34
N VAL A 157 8.89 -5.89 -8.33
CA VAL A 157 7.55 -5.76 -8.91
C VAL A 157 6.46 -5.98 -7.85
N TRP A 158 6.58 -7.03 -7.04
CA TRP A 158 5.61 -7.33 -5.99
C TRP A 158 5.64 -6.31 -4.84
N GLY A 159 6.82 -5.87 -4.42
CA GLY A 159 6.96 -4.81 -3.42
C GLY A 159 6.33 -3.50 -3.87
N PHE A 160 6.49 -3.16 -5.16
CA PHE A 160 5.88 -2.00 -5.77
C PHE A 160 4.35 -2.09 -5.81
N PHE A 161 3.78 -3.21 -6.28
CA PHE A 161 2.34 -3.40 -6.30
C PHE A 161 1.71 -3.25 -4.92
N VAL A 162 2.34 -3.81 -3.90
CA VAL A 162 1.87 -3.71 -2.52
C VAL A 162 1.98 -2.28 -1.99
N THR A 163 3.07 -1.58 -2.30
CA THR A 163 3.25 -0.18 -1.93
C THR A 163 2.18 0.71 -2.58
N LEU A 164 1.89 0.51 -3.87
CA LEU A 164 0.82 1.23 -4.57
C LEU A 164 -0.55 0.94 -3.96
N LEU A 165 -0.85 -0.33 -3.66
CA LEU A 165 -2.11 -0.72 -3.04
C LEU A 165 -2.32 -0.01 -1.69
N LEU A 166 -1.28 0.01 -0.85
CA LEU A 166 -1.33 0.71 0.44
C LEU A 166 -1.42 2.23 0.24
N ALA A 167 -0.69 2.82 -0.70
CA ALA A 167 -0.76 4.26 -0.99
C ALA A 167 -2.12 4.70 -1.56
N ALA A 168 -2.82 3.82 -2.27
CA ALA A 168 -4.16 4.08 -2.78
C ALA A 168 -5.22 4.05 -1.67
N LEU A 169 -4.96 3.40 -0.53
CA LEU A 169 -5.95 3.12 0.52
C LEU A 169 -6.65 4.39 1.05
N PRO A 170 -5.96 5.49 1.40
CA PRO A 170 -6.64 6.69 1.89
C PRO A 170 -7.56 7.33 0.83
N ASN A 171 -7.15 7.31 -0.43
CA ASN A 171 -7.90 7.87 -1.54
C ASN A 171 -9.19 7.08 -1.82
N VAL A 172 -9.08 5.74 -1.84
CA VAL A 172 -10.24 4.86 -2.04
C VAL A 172 -11.18 4.95 -0.83
N HIS A 173 -10.63 5.01 0.39
CA HIS A 173 -11.42 5.20 1.59
C HIS A 173 -12.25 6.50 1.54
N GLU A 174 -11.63 7.63 1.17
CA GLU A 174 -12.33 8.91 1.08
C GLU A 174 -13.42 8.89 0.00
N TRP A 175 -13.17 8.22 -1.14
CA TRP A 175 -14.19 8.02 -2.16
C TRP A 175 -15.38 7.21 -1.63
N LEU A 176 -15.11 6.11 -0.92
CA LEU A 176 -16.15 5.25 -0.34
C LEU A 176 -16.95 5.95 0.77
N ARG A 177 -16.34 6.90 1.51
CA ARG A 177 -17.04 7.71 2.52
C ARG A 177 -18.20 8.52 1.98
N GLY A 178 -18.20 8.84 0.68
CA GLY A 178 -19.33 9.51 0.02
C GLY A 178 -20.56 8.63 -0.17
N MET A 179 -20.46 7.32 0.02
CA MET A 179 -21.56 6.38 -0.20
C MET A 179 -22.47 6.30 1.03
N ALA A 180 -23.80 6.38 0.82
CA ALA A 180 -24.80 6.32 1.89
C ALA A 180 -24.73 5.05 2.75
N SER A 181 -24.19 3.97 2.21
CA SER A 181 -24.07 2.67 2.87
C SER A 181 -22.74 2.49 3.62
N TYR A 182 -21.82 3.47 3.57
CA TYR A 182 -20.49 3.37 4.17
C TYR A 182 -20.51 3.81 5.63
N SER A 183 -20.37 2.83 6.52
CA SER A 183 -20.35 3.02 7.98
C SER A 183 -18.95 2.83 8.55
N THR A 184 -18.73 3.24 9.79
CA THR A 184 -17.47 2.98 10.52
C THR A 184 -17.06 1.51 10.51
N LYS A 185 -18.01 0.58 10.59
CA LYS A 185 -17.74 -0.87 10.56
C LYS A 185 -17.24 -1.31 9.18
N ARG A 186 -17.85 -0.79 8.11
CA ARG A 186 -17.41 -1.06 6.73
C ARG A 186 -16.09 -0.38 6.41
N ALA A 187 -15.81 0.77 7.00
CA ALA A 187 -14.51 1.43 6.90
C ALA A 187 -13.40 0.59 7.54
N LEU A 188 -13.63 0.09 8.75
CA LEU A 188 -12.70 -0.85 9.42
C LEU A 188 -12.52 -2.13 8.61
N GLY A 189 -13.62 -2.72 8.14
CA GLY A 189 -13.58 -3.91 7.29
C GLY A 189 -12.79 -3.69 6.00
N PHE A 190 -13.06 -2.60 5.30
CA PHE A 190 -12.33 -2.24 4.08
C PHE A 190 -10.83 -2.08 4.34
N CYS A 191 -10.43 -1.25 5.31
CA CYS A 191 -9.01 -1.01 5.58
C CYS A 191 -8.28 -2.29 6.02
N SER A 192 -8.93 -3.08 6.88
CA SER A 192 -8.39 -4.36 7.35
C SER A 192 -8.21 -5.37 6.22
N LEU A 193 -9.23 -5.50 5.36
CA LEU A 193 -9.16 -6.41 4.22
C LEU A 193 -8.10 -5.96 3.21
N SER A 194 -7.96 -4.66 2.95
CA SER A 194 -6.93 -4.14 2.05
C SER A 194 -5.52 -4.48 2.52
N VAL A 195 -5.25 -4.37 3.83
CA VAL A 195 -3.95 -4.78 4.38
C VAL A 195 -3.78 -6.30 4.30
N ALA A 196 -4.82 -7.09 4.60
CA ALA A 196 -4.75 -8.55 4.48
C ALA A 196 -4.45 -8.99 3.03
N ILE A 197 -5.08 -8.35 2.04
CA ILE A 197 -4.81 -8.59 0.61
C ILE A 197 -3.38 -8.19 0.28
N ALA A 198 -2.89 -7.04 0.75
CA ALA A 198 -1.51 -6.62 0.56
C ALA A 198 -0.52 -7.67 1.10
N CYS A 199 -0.74 -8.15 2.33
CA CYS A 199 0.06 -9.22 2.92
C CYS A 199 0.01 -10.52 2.11
N PHE A 200 -1.17 -10.90 1.62
CA PHE A 200 -1.33 -12.09 0.78
C PHE A 200 -0.58 -11.96 -0.55
N LEU A 201 -0.59 -10.79 -1.19
CA LEU A 201 0.19 -10.53 -2.41
C LEU A 201 1.69 -10.59 -2.14
N LEU A 202 2.17 -10.14 -0.98
CA LEU A 202 3.57 -10.34 -0.58
C LEU A 202 3.91 -11.81 -0.39
N TYR A 203 3.01 -12.60 0.20
CA TYR A 203 3.20 -14.05 0.32
C TYR A 203 3.32 -14.70 -1.07
N LEU A 204 2.43 -14.36 -2.01
CA LEU A 204 2.50 -14.87 -3.38
C LEU A 204 3.75 -14.39 -4.13
N GLY A 205 4.18 -13.16 -3.89
CA GLY A 205 5.26 -12.54 -4.65
C GLY A 205 6.65 -12.83 -4.12
N TRP A 206 6.84 -12.67 -2.81
CA TRP A 206 8.12 -12.86 -2.13
C TRP A 206 8.22 -14.25 -1.52
N GLY A 207 7.17 -14.69 -0.82
CA GLY A 207 7.15 -15.98 -0.14
C GLY A 207 7.28 -17.15 -1.10
N TRP A 208 6.40 -17.20 -2.11
CA TRP A 208 6.44 -18.26 -3.11
C TRP A 208 7.74 -18.23 -3.93
N HIS A 209 8.14 -17.05 -4.40
CA HIS A 209 9.37 -16.87 -5.19
C HIS A 209 10.59 -17.36 -4.41
N MET A 210 10.77 -16.89 -3.18
CA MET A 210 11.91 -17.26 -2.36
C MET A 210 11.83 -18.71 -1.85
N GLY A 211 10.63 -19.15 -1.45
CA GLY A 211 10.40 -20.51 -0.95
C GLY A 211 10.71 -21.58 -1.99
N MET A 212 10.25 -21.40 -3.22
CA MET A 212 10.58 -22.31 -4.33
C MET A 212 12.07 -22.28 -4.65
N GLY A 213 12.67 -21.09 -4.78
CA GLY A 213 14.10 -21.00 -5.09
C GLY A 213 14.98 -21.66 -4.03
N LEU A 214 14.63 -21.52 -2.75
CA LEU A 214 15.32 -22.22 -1.65
C LEU A 214 15.10 -23.73 -1.69
N ALA A 215 13.87 -24.18 -1.97
CA ALA A 215 13.55 -25.59 -2.09
C ALA A 215 14.36 -26.28 -3.18
N ASP A 216 14.45 -25.64 -4.34
CA ASP A 216 15.13 -26.19 -5.50
C ASP A 216 16.66 -26.14 -5.32
N THR A 217 17.19 -25.08 -4.70
CA THR A 217 18.63 -24.93 -4.42
C THR A 217 19.14 -25.90 -3.35
N PHE A 218 18.41 -26.04 -2.25
CA PHE A 218 18.86 -26.82 -1.07
C PHE A 218 18.17 -28.19 -0.94
N ILE A 219 17.37 -28.59 -1.93
CA ILE A 219 16.61 -29.85 -1.95
C ILE A 219 15.73 -29.97 -0.69
N THR A 220 15.01 -28.90 -0.38
CA THR A 220 14.08 -28.82 0.76
C THR A 220 12.63 -28.68 0.28
N THR A 221 11.69 -28.54 1.20
CA THR A 221 10.33 -28.13 0.85
C THR A 221 10.28 -26.62 0.66
N GLY A 222 9.37 -26.13 -0.20
CA GLY A 222 9.15 -24.70 -0.44
C GLY A 222 8.30 -23.99 0.62
N GLY A 223 8.01 -24.66 1.74
CA GLY A 223 7.31 -24.05 2.87
C GLY A 223 8.24 -23.19 3.72
N ASP A 224 7.66 -22.45 4.66
CA ASP A 224 8.43 -21.67 5.63
C ASP A 224 9.08 -22.60 6.66
N HIS A 225 10.38 -22.47 6.84
CA HIS A 225 11.18 -23.19 7.85
C HIS A 225 11.40 -22.34 9.10
N SER A 226 11.30 -21.01 8.99
CA SER A 226 11.41 -20.11 10.14
C SER A 226 10.09 -19.95 10.89
N PRO A 227 10.06 -20.07 12.25
CA PRO A 227 8.85 -19.89 13.04
C PRO A 227 8.29 -18.45 12.99
N THR A 228 9.08 -17.51 12.47
CA THR A 228 8.67 -16.11 12.30
C THR A 228 7.53 -15.93 11.28
N ALA A 229 7.23 -16.94 10.46
CA ALA A 229 6.05 -16.96 9.58
C ALA A 229 4.73 -16.91 10.37
N VAL A 230 4.70 -17.55 11.55
CA VAL A 230 3.46 -17.76 12.32
C VAL A 230 2.82 -16.43 12.74
N PRO A 231 3.54 -15.48 13.39
CA PRO A 231 2.98 -14.17 13.71
C PRO A 231 2.41 -13.41 12.49
N PHE A 232 3.07 -13.49 11.32
CA PHE A 232 2.59 -12.83 10.11
C PHE A 232 1.32 -13.47 9.57
N GLY A 233 1.28 -14.81 9.52
CA GLY A 233 0.10 -15.56 9.12
C GLY A 233 -1.10 -15.27 10.02
N VAL A 234 -0.90 -15.27 11.34
CA VAL A 234 -1.94 -14.94 12.33
C VAL A 234 -2.45 -13.51 12.13
N ALA A 235 -1.56 -12.53 12.00
CA ALA A 235 -1.95 -11.14 11.76
C ALA A 235 -2.77 -10.99 10.48
N THR A 236 -2.34 -11.63 9.40
CA THR A 236 -3.04 -11.61 8.09
C THR A 236 -4.42 -12.24 8.18
N LEU A 237 -4.56 -13.38 8.88
CA LEU A 237 -5.85 -14.03 9.11
C LEU A 237 -6.80 -13.18 9.95
N ILE A 238 -6.32 -12.57 11.02
CA ILE A 238 -7.12 -11.66 11.86
C ILE A 238 -7.60 -10.46 11.02
N LEU A 239 -6.71 -9.85 10.24
CA LEU A 239 -7.06 -8.73 9.37
C LEU A 239 -8.07 -9.12 8.29
N GLY A 240 -7.91 -10.31 7.70
CA GLY A 240 -8.86 -10.88 6.75
C GLY A 240 -10.24 -11.13 7.37
N ALA A 241 -10.28 -11.75 8.54
CA ALA A 241 -11.52 -12.03 9.27
C ALA A 241 -12.25 -10.75 9.69
N LEU A 242 -11.54 -9.77 10.24
CA LEU A 242 -12.07 -8.44 10.54
C LEU A 242 -12.57 -7.73 9.29
N GLY A 243 -11.84 -7.92 8.19
CA GLY A 243 -12.16 -7.38 6.88
C GLY A 243 -13.50 -7.87 6.35
N ILE A 244 -13.63 -9.19 6.27
CA ILE A 244 -14.85 -9.89 5.87
C ILE A 244 -16.00 -9.48 6.80
N TYR A 245 -15.81 -9.60 8.13
CA TYR A 245 -16.84 -9.23 9.09
C TYR A 245 -17.32 -7.80 8.88
N GLY A 246 -16.41 -6.82 8.82
CA GLY A 246 -16.76 -5.41 8.67
C GLY A 246 -17.51 -5.08 7.37
N LEU A 247 -17.21 -5.78 6.27
CA LEU A 247 -17.89 -5.60 4.98
C LEU A 247 -19.29 -6.24 4.96
N PHE A 248 -19.46 -7.40 5.59
CA PHE A 248 -20.73 -8.15 5.60
C PHE A 248 -21.69 -7.74 6.72
N VAL A 249 -21.29 -6.87 7.66
CA VAL A 249 -22.25 -6.30 8.62
C VAL A 249 -23.35 -5.55 7.87
N PRO A 250 -24.63 -5.90 8.08
CA PRO A 250 -25.75 -5.21 7.45
C PRO A 250 -25.66 -3.70 7.68
N ALA A 251 -25.78 -2.93 6.61
CA ALA A 251 -26.04 -1.50 6.76
C ALA A 251 -27.36 -1.39 7.52
N ARG A 252 -27.34 -0.75 8.70
CA ARG A 252 -28.60 -0.47 9.40
C ARG A 252 -29.44 0.39 8.46
N THR A 253 -30.53 -0.19 7.95
CA THR A 253 -31.60 0.56 7.29
C THR A 253 -32.07 1.60 8.31
N ARG A 254 -31.92 2.88 7.95
CA ARG A 254 -32.55 3.97 8.70
C ARG A 254 -34.02 4.04 8.33
#